data_AF-A0A7K4XNY4-F1
#
_entry.id   AF-A0A7K4XNY4-F1
#
_cell.length_a   1.000
_cell.length_b   1.000
_cell.length_c   1.000
_cell.angle_alpha   90.00
_cell.angle_beta   90.00
_cell.angle_gamma   90.00
#
_symmetry.space_group_name_H-M   'P 1'
#
loop_
_entity.id
_entity.type
_entity.pdbx_description
1 polymer ?
#
loop_
_entity_poly.entity_id
_entity_poly.type
_entity_poly.pdbx_seq_one_letter_code
_entity_poly.pdbx_strand_id
1 'polypeptide(L)'
;MQTSQHVLFERSEMKDRHLVRKKIREHIADKAKLPILIFPEGTCINNTSVMMFKKGSFEVGGTIHPVAIKYDPRFGDAFWNSTKHSMMTYAFNVLTSWAIVCNVWYLPPMVKEEEEDAVHFADRVKAVIAARAGMSMLPWDGGLKRKKVKESFKEEQQKKYCQIV
;
A
#
# COMPACT_ATOMS: atom_id res chain seq x y z
N MET A 1 18.16 -11.35 -22.72
CA MET A 1 17.32 -10.44 -21.91
C MET A 1 16.27 -11.28 -21.21
N GLN A 2 16.47 -11.64 -19.94
CA GLN A 2 15.40 -12.29 -19.17
C GLN A 2 14.39 -11.21 -18.76
N THR A 3 13.18 -11.34 -19.27
CA THR A 3 12.01 -10.55 -18.86
C THR A 3 11.72 -10.83 -17.38
N SER A 4 11.28 -9.78 -16.67
CA SER A 4 11.09 -9.71 -15.22
C SER A 4 10.55 -11.00 -14.57
N GLN A 5 11.21 -11.49 -13.53
CA GLN A 5 10.77 -12.67 -12.76
C GLN A 5 9.58 -12.29 -11.86
N HIS A 6 8.37 -12.33 -12.42
CA HIS A 6 7.14 -12.05 -11.69
C HIS A 6 6.74 -13.23 -10.78
N VAL A 7 6.36 -12.92 -9.55
CA VAL A 7 5.74 -13.90 -8.64
C VAL A 7 4.23 -13.83 -8.81
N LEU A 8 3.66 -14.74 -9.59
CA LEU A 8 2.22 -14.89 -9.76
C LEU A 8 1.65 -15.76 -8.63
N PHE A 9 0.49 -15.37 -8.10
CA PHE A 9 -0.20 -16.10 -7.05
C PHE A 9 -1.68 -15.79 -7.02
N GLU A 10 -2.48 -16.72 -6.49
CA GLU A 10 -3.91 -16.54 -6.32
C GLU A 10 -4.25 -16.12 -4.89
N ARG A 11 -5.04 -15.05 -4.74
CA ARG A 11 -5.39 -14.50 -3.41
C ARG A 11 -6.38 -15.39 -2.65
N SER A 12 -7.20 -16.17 -3.35
CA SER A 12 -8.23 -17.06 -2.83
C SER A 12 -7.65 -18.31 -2.17
N GLU A 13 -6.48 -18.78 -2.64
CA GLU A 13 -5.90 -20.03 -2.21
C GLU A 13 -4.96 -19.85 -1.01
N MET A 14 -5.41 -20.28 0.17
CA MET A 14 -4.62 -20.12 1.41
C MET A 14 -3.29 -20.89 1.39
N LYS A 15 -3.23 -22.04 0.68
CA LYS A 15 -2.01 -22.85 0.54
C LYS A 15 -0.93 -22.11 -0.26
N ASP A 16 -1.32 -21.28 -1.21
CA ASP A 16 -0.39 -20.53 -2.07
C ASP A 16 0.36 -19.44 -1.29
N ARG A 17 -0.23 -18.90 -0.20
CA ARG A 17 0.42 -17.82 0.58
C ARG A 17 1.76 -18.22 1.21
N HIS A 18 1.91 -19.46 1.65
CA HIS A 18 3.18 -19.94 2.22
C HIS A 18 4.21 -20.19 1.12
N LEU A 19 3.77 -20.70 -0.02
CA LEU A 19 4.61 -20.93 -1.19
C LEU A 19 5.15 -19.62 -1.77
N VAL A 20 4.30 -18.60 -1.87
CA VAL A 20 4.67 -17.25 -2.32
C VAL A 20 5.74 -16.65 -1.43
N ARG A 21 5.59 -16.75 -0.10
CA ARG A 21 6.60 -16.25 0.84
C ARG A 21 7.95 -16.96 0.65
N LYS A 22 7.93 -18.28 0.46
CA LYS A 22 9.13 -19.06 0.19
C LYS A 22 9.80 -18.61 -1.11
N LYS A 23 9.04 -18.44 -2.20
CA LYS A 23 9.54 -17.93 -3.49
C LYS A 23 10.15 -16.53 -3.37
N ILE A 24 9.48 -15.61 -2.66
CA ILE A 24 10.02 -14.26 -2.45
C ILE A 24 11.32 -14.33 -1.64
N ARG A 25 11.41 -15.18 -0.61
CA ARG A 25 12.63 -15.35 0.18
C ARG A 25 13.79 -15.90 -0.64
N GLU A 26 13.54 -16.93 -1.43
CA GLU A 26 14.52 -17.51 -2.36
C GLU A 26 14.96 -16.51 -3.43
N HIS A 27 14.05 -15.63 -3.87
CA HIS A 27 14.37 -14.56 -4.81
C HIS A 27 15.27 -13.49 -4.18
N ILE A 28 14.97 -13.06 -2.95
CA ILE A 28 15.78 -12.05 -2.23
C ILE A 28 17.18 -12.58 -1.90
N ALA A 29 17.33 -13.88 -1.66
CA ALA A 29 18.62 -14.50 -1.36
C ALA A 29 19.59 -14.49 -2.56
N ASP A 30 19.08 -14.44 -3.79
CA ASP A 30 19.87 -14.45 -5.01
C ASP A 30 20.19 -13.03 -5.48
N LYS A 31 21.43 -12.60 -5.27
CA LYS A 31 21.92 -11.26 -5.64
C LYS A 31 22.00 -11.03 -7.16
N ALA A 32 21.92 -12.07 -7.99
CA ALA A 32 21.92 -11.92 -9.43
C ALA A 32 20.52 -11.51 -9.96
N LYS A 33 19.47 -11.69 -9.16
CA LYS A 33 18.10 -11.34 -9.54
C LYS A 33 17.81 -9.85 -9.30
N LEU A 34 16.89 -9.32 -10.09
CA LEU A 34 16.41 -7.95 -9.96
C LEU A 34 15.60 -7.76 -8.67
N PRO A 35 15.61 -6.55 -8.05
CA PRO A 35 14.78 -6.23 -6.90
C PRO A 35 13.28 -6.40 -7.19
N ILE A 36 12.52 -6.79 -6.17
CA ILE A 36 11.06 -6.95 -6.27
C ILE A 36 10.38 -5.63 -5.88
N LEU A 37 9.45 -5.16 -6.73
CA LEU A 37 8.54 -4.08 -6.40
C LEU A 37 7.27 -4.63 -5.75
N ILE A 38 6.95 -4.17 -4.55
CA ILE A 38 5.78 -4.62 -3.79
C ILE A 38 4.92 -3.40 -3.42
N PHE A 39 3.60 -3.51 -3.61
CA PHE A 39 2.62 -2.54 -3.13
C PHE A 39 1.93 -3.08 -1.87
N PRO A 40 2.45 -2.76 -0.66
CA PRO A 40 1.98 -3.37 0.59
C PRO A 40 0.55 -2.98 0.98
N GLU A 41 0.03 -1.87 0.44
CA GLU A 41 -1.35 -1.43 0.61
C GLU A 41 -2.35 -2.34 -0.14
N GLY A 42 -1.96 -2.85 -1.31
CA GLY A 42 -2.78 -3.75 -2.13
C GLY A 42 -4.01 -3.11 -2.79
N THR A 43 -4.17 -1.79 -2.70
CA THR A 43 -5.21 -0.99 -3.37
C THR A 43 -4.68 0.40 -3.72
N CYS A 44 -5.23 1.02 -4.76
CA CYS A 44 -5.02 2.45 -5.01
C CYS A 44 -6.07 3.24 -4.23
N ILE A 45 -5.64 4.27 -3.51
CA ILE A 45 -6.52 5.16 -2.75
C ILE A 45 -6.37 6.61 -3.19
N ASN A 46 -7.18 7.47 -2.58
CA ASN A 46 -7.02 8.90 -2.69
C ASN A 46 -5.65 9.30 -2.12
N ASN A 47 -4.96 10.19 -2.83
CA ASN A 47 -3.61 10.67 -2.54
C ASN A 47 -3.51 11.60 -1.31
N THR A 48 -4.34 11.36 -0.29
CA THR A 48 -4.44 12.15 0.93
C THR A 48 -3.92 11.39 2.14
N SER A 49 -3.90 10.06 2.07
CA SER A 49 -3.68 9.19 3.21
C SER A 49 -2.91 7.95 2.80
N VAL A 50 -2.35 7.23 3.77
CA VAL A 50 -1.71 5.92 3.59
C VAL A 50 -2.42 4.91 4.47
N MET A 51 -2.94 3.84 3.87
CA MET A 51 -3.66 2.78 4.60
C MET A 51 -2.72 1.89 5.40
N MET A 52 -3.30 1.01 6.21
CA MET A 52 -2.56 -0.07 6.86
C MET A 52 -1.90 -0.99 5.82
N PHE A 53 -0.60 -1.21 6.00
CA PHE A 53 0.17 -2.13 5.18
C PHE A 53 -0.11 -3.59 5.54
N LYS A 54 -0.14 -4.46 4.53
CA LYS A 54 -0.31 -5.90 4.74
C LYS A 54 1.01 -6.50 5.23
N LYS A 55 0.96 -7.12 6.42
CA LYS A 55 2.12 -7.75 7.10
C LYS A 55 2.90 -8.76 6.25
N GLY A 56 2.23 -9.43 5.30
CA GLY A 56 2.84 -10.52 4.52
C GLY A 56 4.09 -10.12 3.75
N SER A 57 4.18 -8.85 3.31
CA SER A 57 5.34 -8.32 2.60
C SER A 57 6.56 -8.08 3.51
N PHE A 58 6.31 -7.85 4.80
CA PHE A 58 7.33 -7.50 5.80
C PHE A 58 7.83 -8.72 6.59
N GLU A 59 7.10 -9.85 6.54
CA GLU A 59 7.49 -11.13 7.16
C GLU A 59 8.58 -11.88 6.38
N VAL A 60 8.83 -11.55 5.10
CA VAL A 60 9.75 -12.34 4.26
C VAL A 60 11.22 -12.15 4.65
N GLY A 61 11.54 -11.00 5.26
CA GLY A 61 12.90 -10.59 5.63
C GLY A 61 13.65 -9.94 4.47
N GLY A 62 14.69 -9.16 4.78
CA GLY A 62 15.51 -8.43 3.80
C GLY A 62 15.45 -6.92 3.96
N THR A 63 16.25 -6.21 3.14
CA THR A 63 16.31 -4.75 3.11
C THR A 63 15.18 -4.19 2.26
N ILE A 64 14.30 -3.39 2.86
CA ILE A 64 13.22 -2.69 2.17
C ILE A 64 13.70 -1.30 1.81
N HIS A 65 13.48 -0.90 0.55
CA HIS A 65 13.70 0.46 0.08
C HIS A 65 12.35 1.15 -0.03
N PRO A 66 11.95 2.01 0.91
CA PRO A 66 10.66 2.67 0.86
C PRO A 66 10.65 3.67 -0.30
N VAL A 67 9.53 3.71 -1.02
CA VAL A 67 9.31 4.70 -2.09
C VAL A 67 8.01 5.41 -1.79
N ALA A 68 8.09 6.73 -1.59
CA ALA A 68 6.91 7.56 -1.46
C ALA A 68 6.50 8.07 -2.84
N ILE A 69 5.23 7.88 -3.19
CA ILE A 69 4.66 8.28 -4.47
C ILE A 69 3.48 9.20 -4.17
N LYS A 70 3.47 10.40 -4.75
CA LYS A 70 2.37 11.36 -4.59
C LYS A 70 1.98 11.98 -5.92
N TYR A 71 0.71 11.85 -6.28
CA TYR A 71 0.15 12.48 -7.47
C TYR A 71 -0.27 13.92 -7.18
N ASP A 72 -0.22 14.80 -8.17
CA ASP A 72 -0.78 16.14 -8.01
C ASP A 72 -2.16 16.21 -8.69
N PRO A 73 -3.25 16.27 -7.91
CA PRO A 73 -4.60 16.22 -8.46
C PRO A 73 -4.96 17.45 -9.30
N ARG A 74 -4.13 18.52 -9.29
CA ARG A 74 -4.35 19.72 -10.11
C ARG A 74 -4.12 19.47 -11.60
N PHE A 75 -3.26 18.51 -11.95
CA PHE A 75 -2.94 18.21 -13.34
C PHE A 75 -3.79 17.07 -13.90
N GLY A 76 -4.19 16.13 -13.04
CA GLY A 76 -5.11 15.05 -13.36
C GLY A 76 -5.24 14.07 -12.18
N ASP A 77 -6.43 13.51 -11.98
CA ASP A 77 -6.65 12.50 -10.95
C ASP A 77 -6.34 11.11 -11.52
N ALA A 78 -5.27 10.49 -11.03
CA ALA A 78 -4.87 9.13 -11.41
C ALA A 78 -5.72 8.05 -10.69
N PHE A 79 -6.57 8.44 -9.74
CA PHE A 79 -7.42 7.54 -8.99
C PHE A 79 -8.87 7.60 -9.47
N TRP A 80 -9.38 6.46 -9.95
CA TRP A 80 -10.78 6.36 -10.32
C TRP A 80 -11.67 6.12 -9.10
N ASN A 81 -12.53 7.10 -8.79
CA ASN A 81 -13.62 6.95 -7.82
C ASN A 81 -14.93 6.57 -8.52
N SER A 82 -15.26 5.28 -8.52
CA SER A 82 -16.47 4.75 -9.16
C SER A 82 -17.78 5.23 -8.54
N THR A 83 -17.78 5.72 -7.30
CA THR A 83 -18.96 6.30 -6.65
C THR A 83 -19.25 7.71 -7.14
N LYS A 84 -18.22 8.46 -7.55
CA LYS A 84 -18.35 9.86 -8.02
C LYS A 84 -18.42 9.98 -9.53
N HIS A 85 -17.68 9.14 -10.26
CA HIS A 85 -17.54 9.25 -11.71
C HIS A 85 -17.82 7.92 -12.40
N SER A 86 -18.62 7.97 -13.47
CA SER A 86 -18.70 6.85 -14.41
C SER A 86 -17.33 6.60 -15.04
N MET A 87 -17.08 5.36 -15.47
CA MET A 87 -15.82 5.01 -16.13
C MET A 87 -15.58 5.88 -17.37
N MET A 88 -16.64 6.18 -18.14
CA MET A 88 -16.53 6.98 -19.35
C MET A 88 -16.15 8.43 -19.05
N THR A 89 -16.77 9.03 -18.02
CA THR A 89 -16.42 10.38 -17.56
C THR A 89 -14.98 10.43 -17.04
N TYR A 90 -14.56 9.42 -16.27
CA TYR A 90 -13.20 9.34 -15.78
C TYR A 90 -12.18 9.19 -16.92
N ALA A 91 -12.44 8.31 -17.89
CA ALA A 91 -11.60 8.13 -19.06
C ALA A 91 -11.48 9.42 -19.87
N PHE A 92 -12.60 10.12 -20.10
CA PHE A 92 -12.58 11.42 -20.78
C PHE A 92 -11.75 12.46 -20.02
N ASN A 93 -11.90 12.55 -18.69
CA ASN A 93 -11.11 13.45 -17.86
C ASN A 93 -9.62 13.13 -17.92
N VAL A 94 -9.23 11.86 -17.89
CA VAL A 94 -7.83 11.44 -18.00
C VAL A 94 -7.27 11.75 -19.39
N LEU A 95 -8.03 11.48 -20.46
CA LEU A 95 -7.61 11.74 -21.85
C LEU A 95 -7.51 13.24 -22.17
N THR A 96 -8.32 14.07 -21.52
CA THR A 96 -8.31 15.53 -21.68
C THR A 96 -7.43 16.24 -20.65
N SER A 97 -6.88 15.51 -19.67
CA SER A 97 -5.91 16.06 -18.72
C SER A 97 -4.59 16.32 -19.45
N TRP A 98 -4.06 17.53 -19.31
CA TRP A 98 -2.80 17.93 -19.95
C TRP A 98 -1.61 17.09 -19.47
N ALA A 99 -1.58 16.72 -18.19
CA ALA A 99 -0.53 15.88 -17.62
C ALA A 99 -1.01 15.15 -16.37
N ILE A 100 -0.42 14.00 -16.05
CA ILE A 100 -0.53 13.38 -14.72
C ILE A 100 0.82 13.53 -14.05
N VAL A 101 0.92 14.45 -13.10
CA VAL A 101 2.18 14.73 -12.39
C VAL A 101 2.29 13.80 -11.18
N CYS A 102 3.39 13.07 -11.13
CA CYS A 102 3.70 12.11 -10.08
C CYS A 102 5.06 12.43 -9.47
N ASN A 103 5.08 12.75 -8.19
CA ASN A 103 6.30 12.96 -7.42
C ASN A 103 6.72 11.63 -6.77
N VAL A 104 7.94 11.18 -7.07
CA VAL A 104 8.50 9.93 -6.55
C VAL A 104 9.72 10.25 -5.71
N TRP A 105 9.73 9.77 -4.46
CA TRP A 105 10.87 9.90 -3.56
C TRP A 105 11.37 8.52 -3.15
N TYR A 106 12.63 8.26 -3.46
CA TYR A 106 13.37 7.12 -2.94
C TYR A 106 13.87 7.46 -1.53
N LEU A 107 13.51 6.63 -0.56
CA LEU A 107 13.89 6.82 0.84
C LEU A 107 15.05 5.87 1.21
N PRO A 108 15.79 6.17 2.29
CA PRO A 108 16.86 5.31 2.76
C PRO A 108 16.39 3.87 3.04
N PRO A 109 17.26 2.87 2.86
CA PRO A 109 16.93 1.48 3.15
C PRO A 109 16.58 1.28 4.62
N MET A 110 15.61 0.41 4.87
CA MET A 110 15.15 0.03 6.20
C MET A 110 15.22 -1.48 6.35
N VAL A 111 15.68 -1.93 7.51
CA VAL A 111 15.75 -3.34 7.90
C VAL A 111 14.95 -3.52 9.18
N LYS A 112 14.30 -4.68 9.31
CA LYS A 112 13.57 -5.07 10.53
C LYS A 112 14.56 -5.21 11.69
N GLU A 113 14.25 -4.61 12.83
CA GLU A 113 15.08 -4.74 14.03
C GLU A 113 14.87 -6.13 14.69
N GLU A 114 15.82 -6.57 15.54
CA GLU A 114 15.80 -7.93 16.11
C GLU A 114 14.55 -8.18 16.95
N GLU A 115 14.13 -7.20 17.74
CA GLU A 115 12.96 -7.26 18.63
C GLU A 115 11.66 -6.76 17.96
N GLU A 116 11.74 -6.24 16.75
CA GLU A 116 10.59 -5.62 16.05
C GLU A 116 9.75 -6.69 15.32
N ASP A 117 8.45 -6.72 15.59
CA ASP A 117 7.50 -7.55 14.84
C ASP A 117 7.25 -6.99 13.42
N ALA A 118 6.86 -7.85 12.48
CA ALA A 118 6.60 -7.46 11.09
C ALA A 118 5.51 -6.38 10.97
N VAL A 119 4.56 -6.32 11.91
CA VAL A 119 3.52 -5.27 11.94
C VAL A 119 4.14 -3.92 12.32
N HIS A 120 4.95 -3.87 13.38
CA HIS A 120 5.63 -2.65 13.81
C HIS A 120 6.60 -2.14 12.74
N PHE A 121 7.31 -3.04 12.09
CA PHE A 121 8.18 -2.68 10.95
C PHE A 121 7.39 -2.08 9.79
N ALA A 122 6.24 -2.67 9.45
CA ALA A 122 5.37 -2.14 8.41
C ALA A 122 4.85 -0.74 8.77
N ASP A 123 4.47 -0.50 10.03
CA ASP A 123 4.02 0.79 10.51
C ASP A 123 5.14 1.84 10.53
N ARG A 124 6.37 1.45 10.88
CA ARG A 124 7.55 2.33 10.80
C ARG A 124 7.85 2.75 9.37
N VAL A 125 7.86 1.80 8.42
CA VAL A 125 8.05 2.10 6.99
C VAL A 125 6.93 2.99 6.46
N LYS A 126 5.68 2.70 6.85
CA LYS A 126 4.51 3.52 6.53
C LYS A 126 4.66 4.94 7.07
N ALA A 127 5.14 5.12 8.29
CA ALA A 127 5.34 6.43 8.90
C ALA A 127 6.36 7.27 8.11
N VAL A 128 7.47 6.68 7.68
CA VAL A 128 8.48 7.37 6.86
C VAL A 128 7.90 7.79 5.50
N ILE A 129 7.14 6.91 4.84
CA ILE A 129 6.48 7.22 3.56
C ILE A 129 5.45 8.35 3.74
N ALA A 130 4.60 8.25 4.76
CA ALA A 130 3.55 9.22 5.05
C ALA A 130 4.13 10.59 5.41
N ALA A 131 5.18 10.62 6.24
CA ALA A 131 5.91 11.83 6.59
C ALA A 131 6.51 12.49 5.35
N ARG A 132 7.14 11.72 4.44
CA ARG A 132 7.73 12.28 3.22
C ARG A 132 6.68 12.84 2.26
N ALA A 133 5.56 12.14 2.10
CA ALA A 133 4.50 12.56 1.20
C ALA A 133 3.55 13.62 1.82
N GLY A 134 3.66 13.90 3.12
CA GLY A 134 2.72 14.76 3.84
C GLY A 134 1.29 14.21 3.81
N MET A 135 1.15 12.90 4.04
CA MET A 135 -0.13 12.17 4.02
C MET A 135 -0.48 11.69 5.43
N SER A 136 -1.78 11.57 5.74
CA SER A 136 -2.23 11.03 7.03
C SER A 136 -2.16 9.50 7.06
N MET A 137 -1.71 8.94 8.18
CA MET A 137 -1.72 7.49 8.39
C MET A 137 -3.08 7.03 8.88
N LEU A 138 -3.63 5.98 8.25
CA LEU A 138 -4.91 5.41 8.66
C LEU A 138 -4.69 4.01 9.24
N PRO A 139 -5.32 3.66 10.39
CA PRO A 139 -5.12 2.37 11.04
C PRO A 139 -5.87 1.22 10.35
N TRP A 140 -6.72 1.51 9.36
CA TRP A 140 -7.54 0.51 8.69
C TRP A 140 -7.02 0.14 7.31
N ASP A 141 -7.50 -1.00 6.79
CA ASP A 141 -7.13 -1.50 5.48
C ASP A 141 -8.10 -1.07 4.36
N GLY A 142 -7.71 -1.28 3.11
CA GLY A 142 -8.56 -1.02 1.95
C GLY A 142 -9.81 -1.91 1.84
N GLY A 143 -9.97 -2.93 2.70
CA GLY A 143 -11.12 -3.84 2.70
C GLY A 143 -12.44 -3.15 3.02
N LEU A 144 -12.36 -2.05 3.75
CA LEU A 144 -13.50 -1.18 4.07
C LEU A 144 -14.12 -0.48 2.86
N LYS A 145 -13.42 -0.42 1.72
CA LYS A 145 -14.03 0.03 0.45
C LYS A 145 -15.11 -0.92 -0.05
N ARG A 146 -15.05 -2.21 0.32
CA ARG A 146 -15.93 -3.27 -0.21
C ARG A 146 -16.89 -3.85 0.84
N LYS A 147 -16.53 -3.75 2.12
CA LYS A 147 -17.30 -4.32 3.22
C LYS A 147 -17.71 -3.23 4.20
N LYS A 148 -18.94 -3.30 4.71
CA LYS A 148 -19.40 -2.41 5.78
C LYS A 148 -18.54 -2.64 7.03
N VAL A 149 -18.25 -1.55 7.74
CA VAL A 149 -17.59 -1.57 9.06
C VAL A 149 -18.43 -2.44 10.00
N LYS A 150 -17.79 -3.36 10.75
CA LYS A 150 -18.49 -4.14 11.78
C LYS A 150 -19.07 -3.20 12.84
N GLU A 151 -20.23 -3.54 13.39
CA GLU A 151 -20.92 -2.72 14.40
C GLU A 151 -20.06 -2.46 15.63
N SER A 152 -19.31 -3.46 16.10
CA SER A 152 -18.39 -3.34 17.25
C SER A 152 -17.39 -2.18 17.12
N PHE A 153 -16.84 -1.94 15.91
CA PHE A 153 -15.89 -0.84 15.68
C PHE A 153 -16.59 0.52 15.65
N LYS A 154 -17.85 0.58 15.21
CA LYS A 154 -18.66 1.81 15.23
C LYS A 154 -18.97 2.18 16.68
N GLU A 155 -19.39 1.21 17.49
CA GLU A 155 -19.67 1.41 18.91
C GLU A 155 -18.45 1.89 19.69
N GLU A 156 -17.27 1.34 19.40
CA GLU A 156 -16.03 1.78 20.06
C GLU A 156 -15.67 3.24 19.72
N GLN A 157 -15.86 3.66 18.47
CA GLN A 157 -15.68 5.05 18.06
C GLN A 157 -16.72 5.97 18.68
N GLN A 158 -17.99 5.55 18.75
CA GLN A 158 -19.05 6.29 19.42
C GLN A 158 -18.74 6.48 20.91
N LYS A 159 -18.23 5.45 21.60
CA LYS A 159 -17.78 5.56 22.99
C LYS A 159 -16.67 6.57 23.17
N LYS A 160 -15.65 6.55 22.30
CA LYS A 160 -14.55 7.55 22.33
C LYS A 160 -15.08 8.97 22.10
N TYR A 161 -16.03 9.13 21.19
CA TYR A 161 -16.65 10.43 20.93
C TYR A 161 -17.48 10.92 22.12
N CYS A 162 -18.28 10.04 22.75
CA CYS A 162 -19.05 10.37 23.95
C CYS A 162 -18.16 10.71 25.18
N GLN A 163 -16.88 10.37 25.17
CA GLN A 163 -15.93 10.76 26.22
C GLN A 163 -15.30 12.14 25.98
N ILE A 164 -15.42 12.66 24.75
CA ILE A 164 -14.90 13.98 24.35
C ILE A 164 -15.96 15.07 24.57
N VAL A 165 -17.24 14.69 24.60
CA VAL A 165 -18.40 15.55 24.91
C VAL A 165 -18.70 15.46 26.41
#